data_AF-A0A453BQ96-F1
#
_entry.id   AF-A0A453BQ96-F1
#
_cell.length_a   1.000
_cell.length_b   1.000
_cell.length_c   1.000
_cell.angle_alpha   90.00
_cell.angle_beta   90.00
_cell.angle_gamma   90.00
#
_symmetry.space_group_name_H-M   'P 1'
#
loop_
_entity.id
_entity.type
_entity.pdbx_description
1 polymer ?
#
loop_
_entity_poly.entity_id
_entity_poly.type
_entity_poly.pdbx_seq_one_letter_code
_entity_poly.pdbx_strand_id
1 'polypeptide(L)'
;KAEHIAVDKPEVPPGVSKMKKYDGPQCFIIPGNHDWFDGLNTFMRYICHKSWLGGWFLPQRKSYFALQLPKGWWIFGLDLALHGDIDVYQFKFFAELCRNKVGENDSVIIVTHEPNWLLDWYWKETTGKNVSHLIQDYLNGRCKLRMAGDLHHFMRHSATPSDKPTFVEHLLVNGCGGAFLHPTHVFKNFERFSGTTYECKAAYPSYEESSGIALGNILKFRKKNWQFDIIGGFIYFILVFSMFPQCNLVHILNEETWSGRLQSFSSTIWSALLFIFEHSYVSSVGSLTLLMASYSFVPSKLTRKKRAIIGGLHVLAHLTAALVLMLLMELGIEICIRNHLLATSG
;
A
#
# COMPACT_ATOMS: atom_id res chain seq x y z
N LYS A 1 37.36 3.82 -5.64
CA LYS A 1 37.39 5.19 -5.05
C LYS A 1 35.95 5.61 -4.73
N ALA A 2 35.70 6.28 -3.61
CA ALA A 2 34.34 6.59 -3.14
C ALA A 2 33.49 7.39 -4.16
N GLU A 3 34.14 8.14 -5.04
CA GLU A 3 33.53 9.05 -6.03
C GLU A 3 33.68 8.57 -7.49
N HIS A 4 33.95 7.29 -7.72
CA HIS A 4 34.15 6.80 -9.09
C HIS A 4 32.87 6.84 -9.92
N ILE A 5 32.94 7.47 -11.10
CA ILE A 5 31.90 7.52 -12.13
C ILE A 5 32.50 6.87 -13.38
N ALA A 6 31.88 5.79 -13.84
CA ALA A 6 32.30 5.13 -15.08
C ALA A 6 31.90 5.99 -16.29
N VAL A 7 32.90 6.36 -17.09
CA VAL A 7 32.69 7.09 -18.35
C VAL A 7 32.08 6.15 -19.40
N ASP A 8 32.62 4.94 -19.49
CA ASP A 8 32.16 3.90 -20.42
C ASP A 8 31.87 2.60 -19.66
N LYS A 9 30.59 2.21 -19.62
CA LYS A 9 30.18 0.94 -19.05
C LYS A 9 30.08 -0.18 -20.08
N PRO A 10 30.22 -1.47 -19.75
CA PRO A 10 30.77 -1.97 -18.51
C PRO A 10 32.26 -1.64 -18.44
N GLU A 11 32.68 -1.00 -17.35
CA GLU A 11 34.09 -0.74 -17.07
C GLU A 11 34.69 -2.01 -16.45
N VAL A 12 35.13 -2.92 -17.32
CA VAL A 12 35.63 -4.23 -16.90
C VAL A 12 36.83 -4.11 -15.95
N PRO A 13 36.98 -5.01 -14.97
CA PRO A 13 38.10 -4.96 -14.03
C PRO A 13 39.47 -5.08 -14.73
N PRO A 14 40.56 -4.57 -14.11
CA PRO A 14 41.90 -4.74 -14.65
C PRO A 14 42.23 -6.22 -14.93
N GLY A 15 42.82 -6.50 -16.09
CA GLY A 15 43.13 -7.87 -16.54
C GLY A 15 41.98 -8.59 -17.25
N VAL A 16 40.77 -8.02 -17.28
CA VAL A 16 39.63 -8.59 -18.00
C VAL A 16 39.47 -7.89 -19.35
N SER A 17 39.64 -8.62 -20.45
CA SER A 17 39.57 -8.02 -21.80
C SER A 17 38.14 -7.70 -22.25
N LYS A 18 37.15 -8.48 -21.79
CA LYS A 18 35.74 -8.39 -22.21
C LYS A 18 34.83 -8.86 -21.08
N MET A 19 33.63 -8.28 -21.02
CA MET A 19 32.62 -8.65 -20.03
C MET A 19 32.30 -10.15 -19.97
N LYS A 20 32.28 -10.83 -21.13
CA LYS A 20 32.05 -12.29 -21.22
C LYS A 20 33.13 -13.15 -20.54
N LYS A 21 34.29 -12.59 -20.19
CA LYS A 21 35.39 -13.27 -19.49
C LYS A 21 35.46 -12.91 -18.00
N TYR A 22 34.49 -12.15 -17.49
CA TYR A 22 34.44 -11.81 -16.08
C TYR A 22 33.67 -12.91 -15.33
N ASP A 23 34.40 -13.65 -14.47
CA ASP A 23 33.87 -14.78 -13.71
C ASP A 23 33.38 -14.40 -12.30
N GLY A 24 33.48 -13.11 -11.93
CA GLY A 24 33.01 -12.63 -10.63
C GLY A 24 31.51 -12.34 -10.59
N PRO A 25 30.97 -12.04 -9.39
CA PRO A 25 29.53 -11.78 -9.21
C PRO A 25 29.10 -10.50 -9.94
N GLN A 26 27.94 -10.58 -10.60
CA GLN A 26 27.33 -9.49 -11.36
C GLN A 26 25.93 -9.23 -10.83
N CYS A 27 25.57 -7.96 -10.69
CA CYS A 27 24.25 -7.55 -10.26
C CYS A 27 23.59 -6.69 -11.35
N PHE A 28 22.31 -6.98 -11.60
CA PHE A 28 21.44 -6.22 -12.48
C PHE A 28 20.18 -5.88 -11.70
N ILE A 29 19.75 -4.63 -11.82
CA ILE A 29 18.70 -4.03 -11.00
C ILE A 29 17.77 -3.25 -11.91
N ILE A 30 16.47 -3.31 -11.63
CA ILE A 30 15.46 -2.41 -12.20
C ILE A 30 14.97 -1.47 -11.10
N PRO A 31 14.63 -0.21 -11.41
CA PRO A 31 14.11 0.70 -10.42
C PRO A 31 12.67 0.36 -10.03
N GLY A 32 12.32 0.65 -8.79
CA GLY A 32 10.93 0.69 -8.32
C GLY A 32 10.38 2.11 -8.20
N ASN A 33 9.13 2.21 -7.75
CA ASN A 33 8.47 3.50 -7.47
C ASN A 33 9.29 4.38 -6.51
N HIS A 34 9.94 3.79 -5.51
CA HIS A 34 10.82 4.49 -4.55
C HIS A 34 12.07 5.11 -5.19
N ASP A 35 12.59 4.53 -6.27
CA ASP A 35 13.76 5.05 -6.98
C ASP A 35 13.40 6.23 -7.90
N TRP A 36 12.12 6.37 -8.24
CA TRP A 36 11.62 7.39 -9.15
C TRP A 36 11.19 8.69 -8.47
N PHE A 37 11.18 8.77 -7.13
CA PHE A 37 10.77 9.97 -6.40
C PHE A 37 11.63 11.20 -6.68
N ASP A 38 12.90 11.02 -7.06
CA ASP A 38 13.79 12.11 -7.46
C ASP A 38 13.98 12.22 -8.98
N GLY A 39 13.08 11.58 -9.75
CA GLY A 39 13.19 11.50 -11.21
C GLY A 39 14.27 10.52 -11.69
N LEU A 40 14.55 9.45 -10.93
CA LEU A 40 15.53 8.39 -11.21
C LEU A 40 17.01 8.82 -11.07
N ASN A 41 17.27 10.03 -10.57
CA ASN A 41 18.62 10.59 -10.50
C ASN A 41 19.55 9.75 -9.60
N THR A 42 19.07 9.37 -8.41
CA THR A 42 19.83 8.55 -7.47
C THR A 42 20.13 7.17 -8.06
N PHE A 43 19.14 6.52 -8.66
CA PHE A 43 19.33 5.23 -9.31
C PHE A 43 20.38 5.32 -10.42
N MET A 44 20.28 6.32 -11.32
CA MET A 44 21.25 6.49 -12.38
C MET A 44 22.67 6.71 -11.83
N ARG A 45 22.81 7.54 -10.80
CA ARG A 45 24.11 7.81 -10.16
C ARG A 45 24.73 6.57 -9.52
N TYR A 46 23.97 5.79 -8.77
CA TYR A 46 24.53 4.68 -7.98
C TYR A 46 24.53 3.34 -8.72
N ILE A 47 23.61 3.13 -9.66
CA ILE A 47 23.48 1.86 -10.39
C ILE A 47 24.05 1.97 -11.80
N CYS A 48 23.67 3.01 -12.56
CA CYS A 48 24.07 3.13 -13.97
C CYS A 48 25.43 3.83 -14.16
N HIS A 49 25.90 4.63 -13.20
CA HIS A 49 27.20 5.31 -13.29
C HIS A 49 28.30 4.68 -12.45
N LYS A 50 27.98 3.95 -11.36
CA LYS A 50 29.00 3.19 -10.61
C LYS A 50 29.17 1.77 -11.15
N SER A 51 30.40 1.27 -11.12
CA SER A 51 30.73 -0.09 -11.60
C SER A 51 30.56 -1.18 -10.54
N TRP A 52 30.38 -0.83 -9.26
CA TRP A 52 30.38 -1.79 -8.15
C TRP A 52 29.42 -1.41 -7.03
N LEU A 53 28.78 -2.43 -6.44
CA LEU A 53 27.96 -2.33 -5.24
C LEU A 53 28.20 -3.56 -4.35
N GLY A 54 28.75 -3.36 -3.15
CA GLY A 54 28.94 -4.45 -2.18
C GLY A 54 29.75 -5.65 -2.71
N GLY A 55 30.72 -5.42 -3.61
CA GLY A 55 31.51 -6.48 -4.25
C GLY A 55 30.89 -7.08 -5.51
N TRP A 56 29.67 -6.68 -5.88
CA TRP A 56 29.00 -7.08 -7.12
C TRP A 56 29.28 -6.08 -8.23
N PHE A 57 29.63 -6.58 -9.42
CA PHE A 57 29.85 -5.74 -10.59
C PHE A 57 28.52 -5.29 -11.21
N LEU A 58 28.42 -4.01 -11.59
CA LEU A 58 27.22 -3.38 -12.15
C LEU A 58 27.44 -2.98 -13.61
N PRO A 59 27.29 -3.91 -14.56
CA PRO A 59 27.53 -3.66 -15.99
C PRO A 59 26.44 -2.83 -16.68
N GLN A 60 25.26 -2.68 -16.07
CA GLN A 60 24.12 -2.04 -16.71
C GLN A 60 24.34 -0.54 -16.97
N ARG A 61 23.84 -0.08 -18.11
CA ARG A 61 23.93 1.33 -18.58
C ARG A 61 22.61 2.11 -18.44
N LYS A 62 21.50 1.39 -18.31
CA LYS A 62 20.13 1.92 -18.29
C LYS A 62 19.35 1.27 -17.14
N SER A 63 18.16 1.80 -16.87
CA SER A 63 17.21 1.28 -15.89
C SER A 63 16.55 -0.03 -16.29
N TYR A 64 16.63 -0.40 -17.57
CA TYR A 64 16.16 -1.65 -18.12
C TYR A 64 17.30 -2.40 -18.82
N PHE A 65 17.18 -3.72 -18.93
CA PHE A 65 18.22 -4.55 -19.52
C PHE A 65 17.66 -5.85 -20.11
N ALA A 66 18.46 -6.50 -20.96
CA ALA A 66 18.23 -7.85 -21.43
C ALA A 66 19.50 -8.70 -21.28
N LEU A 67 19.37 -9.89 -20.72
CA LEU A 67 20.45 -10.85 -20.56
C LEU A 67 20.13 -12.13 -21.32
N GLN A 68 21.10 -12.58 -22.13
CA GLN A 68 21.06 -13.93 -22.68
C GLN A 68 21.76 -14.86 -21.68
N LEU A 69 21.02 -15.86 -21.23
CA LEU A 69 21.50 -16.94 -20.39
C LEU A 69 21.80 -18.18 -21.25
N PRO A 70 22.53 -19.17 -20.70
CA PRO A 70 22.72 -20.45 -21.36
C PRO A 70 21.39 -21.14 -21.69
N LYS A 71 21.44 -22.07 -22.65
CA LYS A 71 20.31 -22.97 -23.00
C LYS A 71 19.05 -22.25 -23.49
N GLY A 72 19.21 -21.15 -24.23
CA GLY A 72 18.09 -20.44 -24.86
C GLY A 72 17.23 -19.65 -23.87
N TRP A 73 17.76 -19.28 -22.71
CA TRP A 73 17.04 -18.49 -21.72
C TRP A 73 17.41 -17.01 -21.84
N TRP A 74 16.44 -16.14 -21.53
CA TRP A 74 16.64 -14.71 -21.45
C TRP A 74 16.01 -14.13 -20.18
N ILE A 75 16.59 -13.04 -19.68
CA ILE A 75 15.98 -12.20 -18.64
C ILE A 75 15.79 -10.80 -19.20
N PHE A 76 14.55 -10.30 -19.16
CA PHE A 76 14.21 -8.91 -19.46
C PHE A 76 13.85 -8.18 -18.18
N GLY A 77 14.67 -7.21 -17.78
CA GLY A 77 14.35 -6.28 -16.70
C GLY A 77 13.72 -5.02 -17.27
N LEU A 78 12.48 -4.74 -16.89
CA LEU A 78 11.70 -3.61 -17.40
C LEU A 78 11.59 -2.51 -16.33
N ASP A 79 11.69 -1.26 -16.77
CA ASP A 79 11.46 -0.07 -15.93
C ASP A 79 10.05 0.47 -16.21
N LEU A 80 9.17 0.39 -15.21
CA LEU A 80 7.77 0.82 -15.32
C LEU A 80 7.53 2.29 -14.94
N ALA A 81 8.59 3.00 -14.53
CA ALA A 81 8.50 4.35 -13.98
C ALA A 81 7.41 4.47 -12.89
N LEU A 82 6.70 5.60 -12.87
CA LEU A 82 5.51 5.83 -12.04
C LEU A 82 4.19 5.64 -12.82
N HIS A 83 4.27 5.09 -14.03
CA HIS A 83 3.12 4.94 -14.92
C HIS A 83 2.57 3.51 -14.99
N GLY A 84 3.30 2.53 -14.41
CA GLY A 84 2.91 1.12 -14.45
C GLY A 84 3.01 0.51 -15.86
N ASP A 85 3.84 1.09 -16.74
CA ASP A 85 4.05 0.60 -18.10
C ASP A 85 5.43 1.01 -18.64
N ILE A 86 5.89 0.33 -19.69
CA ILE A 86 7.12 0.71 -20.40
C ILE A 86 6.83 1.81 -21.44
N ASP A 87 7.79 2.70 -21.65
CA ASP A 87 7.70 3.70 -22.71
C ASP A 87 7.92 3.09 -24.11
N VAL A 88 7.71 3.91 -25.14
CA VAL A 88 7.87 3.51 -26.55
C VAL A 88 9.30 3.11 -26.89
N TYR A 89 10.32 3.70 -26.26
CA TYR A 89 11.72 3.39 -26.55
C TYR A 89 12.13 2.03 -25.97
N GLN A 90 11.69 1.73 -24.74
CA GLN A 90 11.82 0.42 -24.12
C GLN A 90 11.06 -0.63 -24.93
N PHE A 91 9.80 -0.36 -25.28
CA PHE A 91 9.01 -1.27 -26.11
C PHE A 91 9.72 -1.59 -27.42
N LYS A 92 10.17 -0.57 -28.15
CA LYS A 92 10.90 -0.76 -29.43
C LYS A 92 12.16 -1.62 -29.23
N PHE A 93 12.94 -1.35 -28.18
CA PHE A 93 14.14 -2.13 -27.87
C PHE A 93 13.84 -3.61 -27.66
N PHE A 94 12.87 -3.95 -26.82
CA PHE A 94 12.53 -5.36 -26.55
C PHE A 94 11.84 -6.02 -27.73
N ALA A 95 10.97 -5.30 -28.46
CA ALA A 95 10.33 -5.79 -29.67
C ALA A 95 11.33 -6.13 -30.79
N GLU A 96 12.35 -5.29 -30.99
CA GLU A 96 13.47 -5.58 -31.91
C GLU A 96 14.30 -6.77 -31.43
N LEU A 97 14.55 -6.88 -30.12
CA LEU A 97 15.27 -8.01 -29.55
C LEU A 97 14.51 -9.34 -29.78
N CYS A 98 13.21 -9.35 -29.54
CA CYS A 98 12.33 -10.50 -29.75
C CYS A 98 12.26 -10.96 -31.21
N ARG A 99 12.39 -10.03 -32.18
CA ARG A 99 12.36 -10.32 -33.61
C ARG A 99 13.71 -10.77 -34.16
N ASN A 100 14.80 -10.19 -33.66
CA ASN A 100 16.11 -10.32 -34.29
C ASN A 100 17.07 -11.25 -33.55
N LYS A 101 16.85 -11.54 -32.26
CA LYS A 101 17.82 -12.28 -31.43
C LYS A 101 17.22 -13.38 -30.56
N VAL A 102 16.03 -13.19 -30.00
CA VAL A 102 15.38 -14.25 -29.21
C VAL A 102 14.83 -15.29 -30.17
N GLY A 103 15.34 -16.51 -30.09
CA GLY A 103 14.89 -17.62 -30.94
C GLY A 103 13.43 -18.00 -30.71
N GLU A 104 12.83 -18.71 -31.68
CA GLU A 104 11.44 -19.17 -31.57
C GLU A 104 11.23 -20.15 -30.41
N ASN A 105 12.26 -20.93 -30.07
CA ASN A 105 12.26 -21.89 -28.97
C ASN A 105 12.91 -21.35 -27.68
N ASP A 106 13.37 -20.10 -27.67
CA ASP A 106 13.95 -19.49 -26.49
C ASP A 106 12.86 -19.18 -25.45
N SER A 107 13.26 -19.19 -24.19
CA SER A 107 12.39 -18.87 -23.04
C SER A 107 12.81 -17.55 -22.41
N VAL A 108 11.83 -16.77 -21.96
CA VAL A 108 12.04 -15.44 -21.40
C VAL A 108 11.47 -15.35 -20.00
N ILE A 109 12.26 -14.78 -19.09
CA ILE A 109 11.85 -14.33 -17.76
C ILE A 109 11.69 -12.82 -17.82
N ILE A 110 10.51 -12.31 -17.46
CA ILE A 110 10.28 -10.87 -17.31
C ILE A 110 10.35 -10.49 -15.84
N VAL A 111 11.09 -9.44 -15.55
CA VAL A 111 11.23 -8.83 -14.23
C VAL A 111 10.66 -7.42 -14.30
N THR A 112 9.66 -7.14 -13.48
CA THR A 112 9.07 -5.80 -13.27
C THR A 112 9.15 -5.44 -11.79
N HIS A 113 9.11 -4.16 -11.43
CA HIS A 113 8.98 -3.79 -10.01
C HIS A 113 7.61 -4.18 -9.46
N GLU A 114 6.54 -3.78 -10.16
CA GLU A 114 5.17 -3.98 -9.70
C GLU A 114 4.51 -5.24 -10.31
N PRO A 115 3.71 -5.98 -9.52
CA PRO A 115 2.92 -7.11 -9.99
C PRO A 115 1.58 -6.62 -10.54
N ASN A 116 1.58 -5.89 -11.67
CA ASN A 116 0.35 -5.27 -12.19
C ASN A 116 -0.76 -6.30 -12.46
N TRP A 117 -0.45 -7.56 -12.80
CA TRP A 117 -1.47 -8.61 -12.96
C TRP A 117 -2.32 -8.81 -11.70
N LEU A 118 -1.73 -8.63 -10.52
CA LEU A 118 -2.37 -8.83 -9.23
C LEU A 118 -3.01 -7.54 -8.72
N LEU A 119 -2.31 -6.41 -8.88
CA LEU A 119 -2.81 -5.08 -8.50
C LEU A 119 -4.02 -4.65 -9.34
N ASP A 120 -3.94 -4.83 -10.67
CA ASP A 120 -5.04 -4.52 -11.58
C ASP A 120 -6.28 -5.37 -11.28
N TRP A 121 -6.10 -6.65 -10.95
CA TRP A 121 -7.20 -7.52 -10.52
C TRP A 121 -7.85 -7.01 -9.24
N TYR A 122 -7.05 -6.63 -8.24
CA TYR A 122 -7.55 -6.16 -6.95
C TYR A 122 -8.28 -4.81 -7.08
N TRP A 123 -7.71 -3.87 -7.83
CA TRP A 123 -8.25 -2.53 -8.01
C TRP A 123 -9.28 -2.42 -9.14
N LYS A 124 -9.47 -3.48 -9.93
CA LYS A 124 -10.31 -3.51 -11.15
C LYS A 124 -9.86 -2.48 -12.18
N GLU A 125 -8.56 -2.41 -12.41
CA GLU A 125 -7.92 -1.50 -13.36
C GLU A 125 -7.27 -2.28 -14.51
N THR A 126 -6.72 -1.57 -15.48
CA THR A 126 -5.92 -2.18 -16.56
C THR A 126 -4.77 -1.25 -16.88
N THR A 127 -3.57 -1.66 -16.48
CA THR A 127 -2.30 -0.97 -16.69
C THR A 127 -1.38 -1.83 -17.56
N GLY A 128 -0.15 -1.38 -17.82
CA GLY A 128 0.85 -2.19 -18.53
C GLY A 128 0.44 -2.61 -19.95
N LYS A 129 -0.16 -1.71 -20.75
CA LYS A 129 -0.64 -2.03 -22.11
C LYS A 129 0.52 -2.39 -23.03
N ASN A 130 1.62 -1.64 -22.97
CA ASN A 130 2.81 -1.92 -23.80
C ASN A 130 3.51 -3.19 -23.35
N VAL A 131 3.61 -3.43 -22.03
CA VAL A 131 4.11 -4.71 -21.49
C VAL A 131 3.23 -5.88 -21.96
N SER A 132 1.91 -5.73 -21.92
CA SER A 132 0.98 -6.78 -22.36
C SER A 132 1.13 -7.07 -23.85
N HIS A 133 1.24 -6.04 -24.69
CA HIS A 133 1.51 -6.15 -26.12
C HIS A 133 2.86 -6.86 -26.38
N LEU A 134 3.91 -6.48 -25.66
CA LEU A 134 5.23 -7.12 -25.78
C LEU A 134 5.15 -8.62 -25.45
N ILE A 135 4.41 -8.99 -24.40
CA ILE A 135 4.27 -10.40 -23.97
C ILE A 135 3.41 -11.19 -24.96
N GLN A 136 2.25 -10.66 -25.34
CA GLN A 136 1.26 -11.40 -26.11
C GLN A 136 1.67 -11.52 -27.58
N ASP A 137 2.09 -10.42 -28.20
CA ASP A 137 2.28 -10.39 -29.65
C ASP A 137 3.74 -10.64 -30.06
N TYR A 138 4.72 -10.20 -29.25
CA TYR A 138 6.13 -10.37 -29.59
C TYR A 138 6.75 -11.61 -28.94
N LEU A 139 6.50 -11.86 -27.66
CA LEU A 139 6.99 -13.09 -27.01
C LEU A 139 6.14 -14.30 -27.34
N ASN A 140 4.81 -14.13 -27.48
CA ASN A 140 3.89 -15.14 -27.98
C ASN A 140 4.11 -16.54 -27.37
N GLY A 141 3.96 -16.66 -26.04
CA GLY A 141 4.11 -17.93 -25.31
C GLY A 141 5.55 -18.28 -24.89
N ARG A 142 6.54 -17.45 -25.24
CA ARG A 142 7.93 -17.61 -24.78
C ARG A 142 8.18 -17.06 -23.37
N CYS A 143 7.26 -16.30 -22.78
CA CYS A 143 7.40 -15.86 -21.40
C CYS A 143 7.06 -17.01 -20.44
N LYS A 144 8.07 -17.56 -19.76
CA LYS A 144 7.89 -18.69 -18.82
C LYS A 144 7.66 -18.22 -17.39
N LEU A 145 8.24 -17.08 -17.03
CA LEU A 145 8.10 -16.51 -15.70
C LEU A 145 7.99 -15.00 -15.80
N ARG A 146 6.96 -14.42 -15.18
CA ARG A 146 6.92 -12.99 -14.88
C ARG A 146 7.04 -12.82 -13.37
N MET A 147 8.07 -12.11 -12.95
CA MET A 147 8.37 -11.87 -11.55
C MET A 147 8.31 -10.39 -11.21
N ALA A 148 7.86 -10.08 -10.00
CA ALA A 148 7.81 -8.74 -9.48
C ALA A 148 8.04 -8.66 -7.96
N GLY A 149 8.29 -7.45 -7.48
CA GLY A 149 8.38 -7.09 -6.07
C GLY A 149 7.16 -6.26 -5.65
N ASP A 150 7.43 -5.07 -5.11
CA ASP A 150 6.49 -4.05 -4.60
C ASP A 150 5.56 -4.52 -3.47
N LEU A 151 4.79 -5.58 -3.72
CA LEU A 151 4.07 -6.29 -2.68
C LEU A 151 5.06 -7.06 -1.79
N HIS A 152 5.26 -6.55 -0.57
CA HIS A 152 6.08 -7.12 0.50
C HIS A 152 5.56 -8.45 1.07
N HIS A 153 5.46 -9.46 0.20
CA HIS A 153 5.18 -10.85 0.53
C HIS A 153 5.72 -11.74 -0.60
N PHE A 154 5.60 -13.05 -0.43
CA PHE A 154 5.84 -14.02 -1.50
C PHE A 154 4.52 -14.62 -1.97
N MET A 155 4.35 -14.74 -3.29
CA MET A 155 3.21 -15.43 -3.87
C MET A 155 3.57 -16.02 -5.23
N ARG A 156 3.33 -17.32 -5.43
CA ARG A 156 3.60 -18.00 -6.70
C ARG A 156 2.31 -18.58 -7.26
N HIS A 157 1.96 -18.16 -8.46
CA HIS A 157 0.88 -18.73 -9.24
C HIS A 157 1.43 -19.46 -10.46
N SER A 158 0.82 -20.59 -10.79
CA SER A 158 1.13 -21.35 -12.01
C SER A 158 -0.12 -21.48 -12.85
N ALA A 159 0.02 -21.33 -14.16
CA ALA A 159 -1.07 -21.58 -15.09
C ALA A 159 -1.56 -23.02 -14.96
N THR A 160 -2.89 -23.19 -14.95
CA THR A 160 -3.50 -24.52 -15.02
C THR A 160 -3.49 -25.02 -16.47
N PRO A 161 -3.27 -26.32 -16.72
CA PRO A 161 -3.33 -26.88 -18.07
C PRO A 161 -4.66 -26.52 -18.78
N SER A 162 -4.58 -26.05 -20.02
CA SER A 162 -5.74 -25.74 -20.85
C SER A 162 -5.39 -25.86 -22.33
N ASP A 163 -6.40 -26.06 -23.19
CA ASP A 163 -6.21 -26.11 -24.64
C ASP A 163 -5.79 -24.76 -25.25
N LYS A 164 -5.95 -23.67 -24.50
CA LYS A 164 -5.57 -22.33 -24.95
C LYS A 164 -4.09 -22.05 -24.69
N PRO A 165 -3.40 -21.36 -25.61
CA PRO A 165 -2.03 -20.96 -25.41
C PRO A 165 -1.92 -20.05 -24.18
N THR A 166 -0.93 -20.34 -23.34
CA THR A 166 -0.65 -19.55 -22.14
C THR A 166 0.45 -18.55 -22.46
N PHE A 167 0.17 -17.26 -22.26
CA PHE A 167 1.15 -16.21 -22.52
C PHE A 167 2.26 -16.15 -21.47
N VAL A 168 1.96 -16.51 -20.22
CA VAL A 168 2.90 -16.54 -19.09
C VAL A 168 2.64 -17.78 -18.24
N GLU A 169 3.62 -18.68 -18.10
CA GLU A 169 3.39 -19.95 -17.36
C GLU A 169 3.36 -19.75 -15.84
N HIS A 170 4.24 -18.90 -15.31
CA HIS A 170 4.36 -18.63 -13.89
C HIS A 170 4.34 -17.13 -13.57
N LEU A 171 3.57 -16.76 -12.55
CA LEU A 171 3.52 -15.41 -11.99
C LEU A 171 4.09 -15.45 -10.57
N LEU A 172 5.11 -14.64 -10.31
CA LEU A 172 5.81 -14.63 -9.03
C LEU A 172 5.86 -13.22 -8.44
N VAL A 173 5.37 -13.09 -7.22
CA VAL A 173 5.62 -11.94 -6.35
C VAL A 173 6.66 -12.35 -5.32
N ASN A 174 7.74 -11.58 -5.20
CA ASN A 174 8.78 -11.79 -4.20
C ASN A 174 9.32 -10.44 -3.69
N GLY A 175 8.50 -9.74 -2.91
CA GLY A 175 8.89 -8.47 -2.26
C GLY A 175 9.48 -8.65 -0.85
N CYS A 176 10.03 -9.82 -0.52
CA CYS A 176 10.50 -10.18 0.82
C CYS A 176 11.84 -9.52 1.22
N GLY A 177 12.12 -8.30 0.75
CA GLY A 177 13.38 -7.58 0.99
C GLY A 177 13.56 -6.97 2.38
N GLY A 178 12.60 -7.17 3.30
CA GLY A 178 12.68 -6.70 4.70
C GLY A 178 11.88 -5.45 5.05
N ALA A 179 11.06 -4.93 4.12
CA ALA A 179 10.10 -3.87 4.41
C ALA A 179 8.87 -4.38 5.21
N PHE A 180 7.93 -3.49 5.51
CA PHE A 180 6.70 -3.86 6.24
C PHE A 180 5.85 -4.84 5.43
N LEU A 181 5.14 -5.75 6.09
CA LEU A 181 4.43 -6.85 5.43
C LEU A 181 3.11 -6.42 4.76
N HIS A 182 2.91 -6.79 3.49
CA HIS A 182 1.63 -6.66 2.79
C HIS A 182 0.76 -7.93 2.92
N PRO A 183 -0.58 -7.81 3.02
CA PRO A 183 -1.44 -8.98 3.21
C PRO A 183 -1.50 -9.86 1.96
N THR A 184 -1.31 -11.16 2.13
CA THR A 184 -1.58 -12.18 1.11
C THR A 184 -3.06 -12.56 0.99
N HIS A 185 -3.82 -12.58 2.10
CA HIS A 185 -5.21 -13.08 2.14
C HIS A 185 -6.20 -12.28 1.29
N VAL A 186 -5.90 -11.01 1.00
CA VAL A 186 -6.74 -10.16 0.13
C VAL A 186 -6.71 -10.61 -1.33
N PHE A 187 -5.73 -11.42 -1.71
CA PHE A 187 -5.53 -11.94 -3.06
C PHE A 187 -5.99 -13.39 -3.23
N LYS A 188 -6.62 -14.01 -2.23
CA LYS A 188 -6.96 -15.46 -2.26
C LYS A 188 -7.82 -15.86 -3.48
N ASN A 189 -8.64 -14.93 -3.97
CA ASN A 189 -9.57 -15.17 -5.08
C ASN A 189 -8.98 -14.79 -6.44
N PHE A 190 -7.69 -14.46 -6.52
CA PHE A 190 -7.03 -14.25 -7.81
C PHE A 190 -6.87 -15.60 -8.52
N GLU A 191 -7.54 -15.73 -9.66
CA GLU A 191 -7.57 -16.99 -10.43
C GLU A 191 -7.33 -16.80 -11.93
N ARG A 192 -7.43 -15.57 -12.47
CA ARG A 192 -7.40 -15.35 -13.92
C ARG A 192 -6.59 -14.12 -14.31
N PHE A 193 -5.78 -14.28 -15.35
CA PHE A 193 -5.01 -13.19 -15.97
C PHE A 193 -4.79 -13.47 -17.46
N SER A 194 -5.01 -12.46 -18.31
CA SER A 194 -4.86 -12.55 -19.77
C SER A 194 -5.54 -13.77 -20.41
N GLY A 195 -6.73 -14.14 -19.92
CA GLY A 195 -7.51 -15.29 -20.42
C GLY A 195 -7.08 -16.66 -19.89
N THR A 196 -5.93 -16.75 -19.19
CA THR A 196 -5.42 -17.98 -18.56
C THR A 196 -5.89 -18.08 -17.11
N THR A 197 -6.19 -19.29 -16.66
CA THR A 197 -6.50 -19.61 -15.27
C THR A 197 -5.23 -20.00 -14.53
N TYR A 198 -5.07 -19.52 -13.30
CA TYR A 198 -3.91 -19.73 -12.45
C TYR A 198 -4.32 -20.30 -11.10
N GLU A 199 -3.47 -21.15 -10.55
CA GLU A 199 -3.59 -21.69 -9.21
C GLU A 199 -2.45 -21.13 -8.35
N CYS A 200 -2.78 -20.62 -7.16
CA CYS A 200 -1.76 -20.23 -6.18
C CYS A 200 -1.09 -21.49 -5.62
N LYS A 201 0.19 -21.68 -5.93
CA LYS A 201 0.98 -22.83 -5.52
C LYS A 201 1.69 -22.62 -4.19
N ALA A 202 1.95 -21.37 -3.80
CA ALA A 202 2.58 -21.03 -2.54
C ALA A 202 2.37 -19.54 -2.23
N ALA A 203 2.19 -19.21 -0.95
CA ALA A 203 2.15 -17.85 -0.44
C ALA A 203 2.88 -17.79 0.91
N TYR A 204 3.62 -16.71 1.15
CA TYR A 204 4.20 -16.41 2.46
C TYR A 204 3.97 -14.95 2.84
N PRO A 205 3.31 -14.68 3.98
CA PRO A 205 2.66 -15.65 4.88
C PRO A 205 1.48 -16.37 4.21
N SER A 206 1.06 -17.51 4.78
CA SER A 206 -0.16 -18.18 4.33
C SER A 206 -1.38 -17.27 4.47
N TYR A 207 -2.49 -17.57 3.81
CA TYR A 207 -3.68 -16.72 3.90
C TYR A 207 -4.24 -16.66 5.33
N GLU A 208 -4.18 -17.76 6.06
CA GLU A 208 -4.60 -17.84 7.46
C GLU A 208 -3.70 -17.02 8.37
N GLU A 209 -2.38 -17.17 8.23
CA GLU A 209 -1.38 -16.41 9.00
C GLU A 209 -1.52 -14.90 8.73
N SER A 210 -1.65 -14.54 7.46
CA SER A 210 -1.84 -13.17 6.98
C SER A 210 -3.08 -12.51 7.59
N SER A 211 -4.20 -13.24 7.63
CA SER A 211 -5.45 -12.79 8.26
C SER A 211 -5.27 -12.64 9.78
N GLY A 212 -4.61 -13.60 10.43
CA GLY A 212 -4.31 -13.55 11.86
C GLY A 212 -3.41 -12.36 12.24
N ILE A 213 -2.38 -12.08 11.44
CA ILE A 213 -1.52 -10.89 11.62
C ILE A 213 -2.35 -9.61 11.47
N ALA A 214 -3.21 -9.53 10.45
CA ALA A 214 -4.05 -8.37 10.20
C ALA A 214 -5.03 -8.10 11.36
N LEU A 215 -5.65 -9.13 11.93
CA LEU A 215 -6.52 -8.98 13.10
C LEU A 215 -5.74 -8.42 14.32
N GLY A 216 -4.49 -8.84 14.47
CA GLY A 216 -3.59 -8.34 15.50
C GLY A 216 -3.31 -6.83 15.39
N ASN A 217 -3.49 -6.21 14.21
CA ASN A 217 -3.24 -4.78 14.04
C ASN A 217 -4.20 -3.92 14.87
N ILE A 218 -5.44 -4.34 15.13
CA ILE A 218 -6.40 -3.54 15.90
C ILE A 218 -5.86 -3.20 17.30
N LEU A 219 -5.28 -4.19 17.98
CA LEU A 219 -4.74 -4.01 19.34
C LEU A 219 -3.27 -3.60 19.33
N LYS A 220 -2.45 -4.19 18.45
CA LYS A 220 -1.00 -3.92 18.40
C LYS A 220 -0.69 -2.52 17.88
N PHE A 221 -1.49 -2.01 16.93
CA PHE A 221 -1.30 -0.66 16.40
C PHE A 221 -1.44 0.38 17.50
N ARG A 222 -2.54 0.32 18.27
CA ARG A 222 -2.75 1.22 19.40
C ARG A 222 -1.64 1.10 20.45
N LYS A 223 -1.26 -0.13 20.82
CA LYS A 223 -0.19 -0.36 21.82
C LYS A 223 1.15 0.25 21.40
N LYS A 224 1.51 0.17 20.11
CA LYS A 224 2.76 0.76 19.60
C LYS A 224 2.66 2.28 19.40
N ASN A 225 1.48 2.77 19.02
CA ASN A 225 1.26 4.16 18.65
C ASN A 225 0.38 4.90 19.67
N TRP A 226 0.57 4.64 20.97
CA TRP A 226 -0.25 5.23 22.03
C TRP A 226 -0.21 6.76 22.04
N GLN A 227 0.86 7.38 21.53
CA GLN A 227 0.97 8.83 21.37
C GLN A 227 -0.11 9.40 20.43
N PHE A 228 -0.62 8.59 19.51
CA PHE A 228 -1.75 8.96 18.66
C PHE A 228 -3.02 9.17 19.48
N ASP A 229 -3.19 8.48 20.62
CA ASP A 229 -4.33 8.67 21.52
C ASP A 229 -4.31 10.07 22.16
N ILE A 230 -3.13 10.70 22.35
CA ILE A 230 -3.05 12.08 22.86
C ILE A 230 -3.62 13.06 21.82
N ILE A 231 -3.21 12.91 20.56
CA ILE A 231 -3.71 13.74 19.45
C ILE A 231 -5.22 13.52 19.31
N GLY A 232 -5.67 12.26 19.32
CA GLY A 232 -7.08 11.91 19.29
C GLY A 232 -7.87 12.51 20.46
N GLY A 233 -7.31 12.47 21.67
CA GLY A 233 -7.90 13.06 22.88
C GLY A 233 -8.05 14.58 22.76
N PHE A 234 -7.06 15.27 22.21
CA PHE A 234 -7.14 16.71 21.96
C PHE A 234 -8.20 17.05 20.91
N ILE A 235 -8.29 16.26 19.82
CA ILE A 235 -9.35 16.41 18.82
C ILE A 235 -10.72 16.22 19.48
N TYR A 236 -10.90 15.14 20.26
CA TYR A 236 -12.16 14.85 20.95
C TYR A 236 -12.53 15.94 21.95
N PHE A 237 -11.54 16.49 22.66
CA PHE A 237 -11.74 17.63 23.55
C PHE A 237 -12.28 18.84 22.79
N ILE A 238 -11.68 19.23 21.65
CA ILE A 238 -12.20 20.33 20.82
C ILE A 238 -13.65 20.06 20.36
N LEU A 239 -13.95 18.84 19.94
CA LEU A 239 -15.29 18.46 19.45
C LEU A 239 -16.39 18.69 20.49
N VAL A 240 -16.08 18.59 21.78
CA VAL A 240 -17.06 18.77 22.87
C VAL A 240 -16.72 19.89 23.84
N PHE A 241 -15.68 20.67 23.56
CA PHE A 241 -15.15 21.72 24.45
C PHE A 241 -16.23 22.67 24.94
N SER A 242 -17.14 23.05 24.03
CA SER A 242 -18.18 24.04 24.34
C SER A 242 -19.32 23.46 25.17
N MET A 243 -19.32 22.15 25.43
CA MET A 243 -20.29 21.47 26.28
C MET A 243 -19.86 21.47 27.74
N PHE A 244 -18.59 21.75 28.05
CA PHE A 244 -18.13 21.79 29.43
C PHE A 244 -18.51 23.11 30.13
N PRO A 245 -18.97 23.07 31.40
CA PRO A 245 -19.51 21.91 32.12
C PRO A 245 -21.00 21.68 31.77
N GLN A 246 -21.48 20.43 31.74
CA GLN A 246 -22.94 20.20 31.75
C GLN A 246 -23.48 20.43 33.16
N CYS A 247 -24.61 21.13 33.23
CA CYS A 247 -25.33 21.34 34.47
C CYS A 247 -26.38 20.23 34.66
N ASN A 248 -26.47 19.69 35.88
CA ASN A 248 -27.55 18.80 36.32
C ASN A 248 -27.61 17.44 35.58
N LEU A 249 -26.50 16.69 35.58
CA LEU A 249 -26.48 15.31 35.06
C LEU A 249 -27.13 14.31 36.03
N VAL A 250 -27.35 14.70 37.29
CA VAL A 250 -28.01 13.88 38.33
C VAL A 250 -29.37 13.33 37.88
N HIS A 251 -30.10 14.03 37.02
CA HIS A 251 -31.39 13.55 36.51
C HIS A 251 -31.25 12.18 35.83
N ILE A 252 -30.13 11.90 35.16
CA ILE A 252 -29.83 10.60 34.54
C ILE A 252 -29.71 9.51 35.62
N LEU A 253 -29.12 9.82 36.78
CA LEU A 253 -28.92 8.87 37.88
C LEU A 253 -30.18 8.64 38.72
N ASN A 254 -31.10 9.61 38.74
CA ASN A 254 -32.33 9.56 39.53
C ASN A 254 -33.44 8.71 38.87
N GLU A 255 -33.27 8.31 37.61
CA GLU A 255 -34.18 7.40 36.92
C GLU A 255 -34.22 6.01 37.59
N GLU A 256 -35.43 5.57 37.93
CA GLU A 256 -35.67 4.30 38.66
C GLU A 256 -35.44 3.06 37.78
N THR A 257 -35.61 3.19 36.46
CA THR A 257 -35.49 2.09 35.51
C THR A 257 -34.25 2.21 34.62
N TRP A 258 -33.66 1.08 34.22
CA TRP A 258 -32.55 1.05 33.27
C TRP A 258 -32.91 1.66 31.91
N SER A 259 -34.15 1.46 31.45
CA SER A 259 -34.66 2.09 30.23
C SER A 259 -34.77 3.61 30.36
N GLY A 260 -35.24 4.12 31.51
CA GLY A 260 -35.31 5.55 31.79
C GLY A 260 -33.94 6.20 31.77
N ARG A 261 -32.94 5.56 32.42
CA ARG A 261 -31.53 6.02 32.39
C ARG A 261 -30.99 6.10 30.97
N LEU A 262 -31.20 5.05 30.15
CA LEU A 262 -30.72 5.02 28.77
C LEU A 262 -31.40 6.09 27.90
N GLN A 263 -32.71 6.29 28.09
CA GLN A 263 -33.48 7.31 27.38
C GLN A 263 -33.01 8.72 27.76
N SER A 264 -32.86 8.99 29.06
CA SER A 264 -32.36 10.26 29.58
C SER A 264 -30.95 10.54 29.06
N PHE A 265 -30.03 9.58 29.15
CA PHE A 265 -28.68 9.70 28.60
C PHE A 265 -28.67 9.98 27.08
N SER A 266 -29.49 9.26 26.32
CA SER A 266 -29.60 9.46 24.87
C SER A 266 -30.20 10.84 24.52
N SER A 267 -31.17 11.30 25.31
CA SER A 267 -31.77 12.63 25.17
C SER A 267 -30.73 13.73 25.44
N THR A 268 -29.91 13.58 26.48
CA THR A 268 -28.83 14.53 26.79
C THR A 268 -27.80 14.58 25.66
N ILE A 269 -27.39 13.44 25.09
CA ILE A 269 -26.51 13.40 23.91
C ILE A 269 -27.15 14.16 22.74
N TRP A 270 -28.43 13.93 22.48
CA TRP A 270 -29.14 14.56 21.38
C TRP A 270 -29.22 16.09 21.56
N SER A 271 -29.56 16.55 22.77
CA SER A 271 -29.57 17.97 23.10
C SER A 271 -28.19 18.61 22.97
N ALA A 272 -27.14 17.95 23.46
CA ALA A 272 -25.77 18.44 23.32
C ALA A 272 -25.33 18.51 21.86
N LEU A 273 -25.71 17.52 21.04
CA LEU A 273 -25.43 17.52 19.61
C LEU A 273 -26.08 18.72 18.90
N LEU A 274 -27.36 18.98 19.16
CA LEU A 274 -28.05 20.15 18.60
C LEU A 274 -27.38 21.45 19.05
N PHE A 275 -27.04 21.56 20.34
CA PHE A 275 -26.39 22.74 20.89
C PHE A 275 -25.02 23.02 20.25
N ILE A 276 -24.22 21.99 19.95
CA ILE A 276 -22.95 22.15 19.23
C ILE A 276 -23.15 22.90 17.91
N PHE A 277 -24.20 22.59 17.15
CA PHE A 277 -24.42 23.20 15.84
C PHE A 277 -25.15 24.53 15.89
N GLU A 278 -26.01 24.75 16.88
CA GLU A 278 -26.83 25.95 16.98
C GLU A 278 -26.13 27.11 17.73
N HIS A 279 -25.35 26.80 18.78
CA HIS A 279 -24.91 27.80 19.77
C HIS A 279 -23.40 27.81 20.03
N SER A 280 -22.65 26.80 19.60
CA SER A 280 -21.21 26.72 19.83
C SER A 280 -20.39 27.21 18.63
N TYR A 281 -19.36 28.02 18.89
CA TYR A 281 -18.37 28.41 17.88
C TYR A 281 -17.22 27.39 17.78
N VAL A 282 -16.58 27.03 18.90
CA VAL A 282 -15.37 26.20 18.89
C VAL A 282 -15.66 24.77 18.45
N SER A 283 -16.69 24.14 19.04
CA SER A 283 -17.03 22.75 18.75
C SER A 283 -17.67 22.59 17.37
N SER A 284 -18.43 23.60 16.91
CA SER A 284 -18.95 23.65 15.52
C SER A 284 -17.83 23.75 14.48
N VAL A 285 -16.85 24.66 14.69
CA VAL A 285 -15.68 24.79 13.81
C VAL A 285 -14.84 23.51 13.80
N GLY A 286 -14.64 22.89 14.97
CA GLY A 286 -13.96 21.59 15.08
C GLY A 286 -14.67 20.50 14.28
N SER A 287 -15.99 20.41 14.40
CA SER A 287 -16.85 19.46 13.67
C SER A 287 -16.77 19.68 12.15
N LEU A 288 -16.82 20.93 11.70
CA LEU A 288 -16.72 21.28 10.28
C LEU A 288 -15.33 20.94 9.72
N THR A 289 -14.27 21.24 10.47
CA THR A 289 -12.89 20.91 10.10
C THR A 289 -12.72 19.40 9.95
N LEU A 290 -13.25 18.63 10.90
CA LEU A 290 -13.24 17.17 10.83
C LEU A 290 -14.04 16.66 9.63
N LEU A 291 -15.16 17.29 9.27
CA LEU A 291 -15.95 16.94 8.08
C LEU A 291 -15.20 17.20 6.79
N MET A 292 -14.56 18.37 6.66
CA MET A 292 -13.73 18.71 5.50
C MET A 292 -12.56 17.74 5.35
N ALA A 293 -11.87 17.43 6.45
CA ALA A 293 -10.80 16.45 6.48
C ALA A 293 -11.33 15.06 6.07
N SER A 294 -12.38 14.57 6.71
CA SER A 294 -12.99 13.25 6.45
C SER A 294 -13.41 13.12 4.99
N TYR A 295 -14.06 14.12 4.41
CA TYR A 295 -14.42 14.16 2.99
C TYR A 295 -13.19 14.08 2.07
N SER A 296 -12.11 14.78 2.43
CA SER A 296 -10.87 14.85 1.66
C SER A 296 -10.09 13.54 1.70
N PHE A 297 -10.12 12.84 2.84
CA PHE A 297 -9.48 11.53 3.00
C PHE A 297 -10.26 10.38 2.35
N VAL A 298 -11.56 10.54 2.05
CA VAL A 298 -12.30 9.52 1.27
C VAL A 298 -11.75 9.47 -0.16
N PRO A 299 -11.35 8.27 -0.68
CA PRO A 299 -10.73 8.13 -1.99
C PRO A 299 -11.47 8.85 -3.12
N SER A 300 -10.72 9.57 -3.96
CA SER A 300 -11.24 10.32 -5.10
C SER A 300 -11.90 9.45 -6.18
N LYS A 301 -11.61 8.15 -6.20
CA LYS A 301 -12.27 7.15 -7.05
C LYS A 301 -13.77 7.01 -6.77
N LEU A 302 -14.25 7.43 -5.60
CA LEU A 302 -15.68 7.39 -5.24
C LEU A 302 -16.41 8.67 -5.67
N THR A 303 -17.70 8.53 -6.00
CA THR A 303 -18.54 9.67 -6.38
C THR A 303 -18.63 10.71 -5.26
N ARG A 304 -18.77 12.00 -5.60
CA ARG A 304 -18.90 13.09 -4.62
C ARG A 304 -19.97 12.83 -3.57
N LYS A 305 -21.11 12.23 -3.97
CA LYS A 305 -22.19 11.83 -3.06
C LYS A 305 -21.75 10.76 -2.06
N LYS A 306 -21.09 9.68 -2.52
CA LYS A 306 -20.59 8.63 -1.63
C LYS A 306 -19.55 9.17 -0.65
N ARG A 307 -18.66 10.05 -1.12
CA ARG A 307 -17.66 10.72 -0.28
C ARG A 307 -18.30 11.57 0.83
N ALA A 308 -19.34 12.34 0.49
CA ALA A 308 -20.10 13.11 1.47
C ALA A 308 -20.80 12.22 2.51
N ILE A 309 -21.42 11.12 2.07
CA ILE A 309 -22.09 10.17 2.99
C ILE A 309 -21.07 9.53 3.95
N ILE A 310 -19.97 8.98 3.43
CA ILE A 310 -18.94 8.33 4.24
C ILE A 310 -18.32 9.34 5.22
N GLY A 311 -17.94 10.53 4.73
CA GLY A 311 -17.39 11.60 5.56
C GLY A 311 -18.35 12.03 6.67
N GLY A 312 -19.64 12.26 6.33
CA GLY A 312 -20.66 12.64 7.29
C GLY A 312 -20.90 11.58 8.37
N LEU A 313 -21.03 10.31 7.97
CA LEU A 313 -21.18 9.19 8.92
C LEU A 313 -19.96 9.05 9.84
N HIS A 314 -18.76 9.25 9.30
CA HIS A 314 -17.54 9.20 10.09
C HIS A 314 -17.47 10.31 11.14
N VAL A 315 -17.79 11.55 10.76
CA VAL A 315 -17.88 12.68 11.71
C VAL A 315 -18.95 12.44 12.77
N LEU A 316 -20.14 11.98 12.37
CA LEU A 316 -21.21 11.69 13.32
C LEU A 316 -20.80 10.63 14.34
N ALA A 317 -20.07 9.59 13.90
CA ALA A 317 -19.55 8.56 14.81
C ALA A 317 -18.55 9.14 15.81
N HIS A 318 -17.61 9.98 15.36
CA HIS A 318 -16.63 10.63 16.24
C HIS A 318 -17.26 11.63 17.22
N LEU A 319 -18.21 12.45 16.74
CA LEU A 319 -18.96 13.37 17.59
C LEU A 319 -19.77 12.64 18.66
N THR A 320 -20.48 11.58 18.27
CA THR A 320 -21.25 10.76 19.22
C THR A 320 -20.33 10.13 20.25
N ALA A 321 -19.19 9.57 19.83
CA ALA A 321 -18.21 8.99 20.75
C ALA A 321 -17.63 10.03 21.71
N ALA A 322 -17.31 11.24 21.22
CA ALA A 322 -16.78 12.32 22.05
C ALA A 322 -17.82 12.80 23.08
N LEU A 323 -19.08 12.96 22.67
CA LEU A 323 -20.19 13.31 23.57
C LEU A 323 -20.43 12.24 24.64
N VAL A 324 -20.44 10.96 24.26
CA VAL A 324 -20.56 9.85 25.21
C VAL A 324 -19.42 9.88 26.23
N LEU A 325 -18.16 10.04 25.79
CA LEU A 325 -17.01 10.08 26.69
C LEU A 325 -17.04 11.30 27.61
N MET A 326 -17.44 12.46 27.10
CA MET A 326 -17.63 13.67 27.90
C MET A 326 -18.67 13.45 28.99
N LEU A 327 -19.86 12.96 28.63
CA LEU A 327 -20.94 12.72 29.60
C LEU A 327 -20.55 11.68 30.64
N LEU A 328 -19.89 10.59 30.25
CA LEU A 328 -19.40 9.58 31.20
C LEU A 328 -18.36 10.16 32.17
N MET A 329 -17.47 11.02 31.68
CA MET A 329 -16.47 11.69 32.51
C MET A 329 -17.14 12.64 33.51
N GLU A 330 -18.05 13.50 33.06
CA GLU A 330 -18.77 14.44 33.93
C GLU A 330 -19.67 13.73 34.93
N LEU A 331 -20.38 12.67 34.52
CA LEU A 331 -21.16 11.82 35.42
C LEU A 331 -20.27 11.19 36.50
N GLY A 332 -19.08 10.72 36.13
CA GLY A 332 -18.09 10.20 37.06
C GLY A 332 -17.65 11.25 38.08
N ILE A 333 -17.36 12.48 37.62
CA ILE A 333 -17.01 13.61 38.49
C ILE A 333 -18.16 13.93 39.44
N GLU A 334 -19.39 13.99 38.95
CA GLU A 334 -20.58 14.31 39.76
C GLU A 334 -20.87 13.22 40.81
N ILE A 335 -20.69 11.94 40.46
CA ILE A 335 -20.77 10.82 41.42
C ILE A 335 -19.70 10.98 42.51
N CYS A 336 -18.47 11.30 42.14
CA CYS A 336 -17.39 11.51 43.11
C CYS A 336 -17.68 12.70 44.05
N ILE A 337 -18.21 13.80 43.52
CA ILE A 337 -18.65 14.96 44.31
C ILE A 337 -19.76 14.55 45.29
N ARG A 338 -20.81 13.87 44.81
CA ARG A 338 -21.96 13.44 45.63
C ARG A 338 -21.57 12.50 46.77
N ASN A 339 -20.57 11.67 46.56
CA ASN A 339 -20.05 10.74 47.58
C ASN A 339 -18.93 11.35 48.43
N HIS A 340 -18.69 12.66 48.35
CA HIS A 340 -17.62 13.36 49.08
C HIS A 340 -16.21 12.81 48.82
N LEU A 341 -15.99 12.20 47.65
CA LEU A 341 -14.69 11.65 47.21
C LEU A 341 -13.83 12.72 46.52
N LEU A 342 -14.44 13.80 46.05
CA LEU A 342 -13.75 14.99 45.53
C LEU A 342 -14.21 16.20 46.33
N ALA A 343 -13.24 17.01 46.77
CA ALA A 343 -13.55 18.29 47.39
C ALA A 343 -14.13 19.23 46.33
N THR A 344 -15.33 19.74 46.59
CA THR A 344 -15.81 20.93 45.91
C THR A 344 -15.14 22.12 46.57
N SER A 345 -14.50 23.01 45.80
CA SER A 345 -14.15 24.34 46.31
C SER A 345 -15.45 25.02 46.74
N GLY A 346 -15.68 25.09 48.06
CA GLY A 346 -16.71 25.93 48.65
C GLY A 346 -16.41 27.40 48.47
#